data_AF-A0A520IYA6-F1
#
_entry.id   AF-A0A520IYA6-F1
#
_cell.length_a   1.000
_cell.length_b   1.000
_cell.length_c   1.000
_cell.angle_alpha   90.00
_cell.angle_beta   90.00
_cell.angle_gamma   90.00
#
_symmetry.space_group_name_H-M   'P 1'
#
loop_
_entity.id
_entity.type
_entity.pdbx_description
1 polymer ?
#
loop_
_entity_poly.entity_id
_entity_poly.type
_entity_poly.pdbx_seq_one_letter_code
_entity_poly.pdbx_strand_id
1 'polypeptide(L)' 'SFTLPESADENGIEAKYENGVLCINIPKREEAKMQSRQIEIK' A
#
# COMPACT_ATOMS: atom_id res chain seq x y z
N SER A 1 7.23 15.91 3.08
CA SER A 1 5.85 15.41 2.90
C SER A 1 5.91 14.22 1.96
N PHE A 2 5.07 13.21 2.17
CA PHE A 2 4.97 12.03 1.30
C PHE A 2 3.65 12.10 0.55
N THR A 3 3.67 11.77 -0.74
CA THR A 3 2.47 11.74 -1.57
C THR A 3 2.01 10.30 -1.70
N LEU A 4 0.76 10.03 -1.31
CA LEU A 4 0.13 8.73 -1.49
C LEU A 4 -0.22 8.54 -2.97
N PRO A 5 0.02 7.35 -3.55
CA PRO A 5 -0.38 7.04 -4.91
C PRO A 5 -1.91 6.88 -5.01
N GLU A 6 -2.48 7.11 -6.19
CA GLU A 6 -3.93 7.05 -6.45
C GLU A 6 -4.53 5.65 -6.22
N SER A 7 -3.69 4.61 -6.29
CA SER A 7 -4.04 3.22 -6.01
C SER A 7 -4.04 2.88 -4.52
N ALA A 8 -3.67 3.81 -3.63
CA ALA A 8 -3.78 3.63 -2.19
C ALA A 8 -5.25 3.67 -1.75
N ASP A 9 -5.61 2.75 -0.86
CA ASP A 9 -6.90 2.78 -0.18
C ASP A 9 -6.76 3.59 1.12
N GLU A 10 -7.26 4.83 1.07
CA GLU A 10 -7.17 5.78 2.18
C GLU A 10 -7.97 5.34 3.41
N ASN A 11 -9.05 4.57 3.21
CA ASN A 11 -9.90 4.09 4.31
C ASN A 11 -9.25 2.94 5.09
N GLY A 12 -8.31 2.23 4.47
CA GLY A 12 -7.60 1.09 5.07
C GLY A 12 -6.23 1.44 5.66
N ILE A 13 -5.85 2.72 5.71
CA ILE A 13 -4.54 3.12 6.25
C ILE A 13 -4.51 2.88 7.76
N GLU A 14 -3.52 2.10 8.21
CA GLU A 14 -3.27 1.84 9.63
C GLU A 14 -1.88 2.35 10.02
N ALA A 15 -1.76 2.93 11.20
CA ALA A 15 -0.47 3.35 11.75
C ALA A 15 -0.25 2.72 13.12
N LYS A 16 0.97 2.23 13.35
CA LYS A 16 1.41 1.63 14.61
C LYS A 16 2.75 2.21 15.01
N TYR A 17 2.90 2.50 16.29
CA TYR A 17 4.16 2.98 16.85
C TYR A 17 4.68 1.95 17.84
N GLU A 18 5.79 1.30 17.50
CA GLU A 18 6.42 0.29 18.33
C GLU A 18 7.93 0.49 18.39
N ASN A 19 8.50 0.39 19.60
CA ASN A 19 9.95 0.45 19.84
C ASN A 19 10.66 1.68 19.24
N GLY A 20 9.99 2.84 19.22
CA GLY A 20 10.56 4.06 18.67
C GLY A 20 10.34 4.26 17.17
N VAL A 21 9.72 3.28 16.49
CA VAL A 21 9.51 3.28 15.04
C VAL A 21 8.03 3.44 14.71
N LEU A 22 7.72 4.39 13.84
CA LEU A 22 6.40 4.57 13.27
C LEU A 22 6.27 3.71 12.00
N CYS A 23 5.43 2.68 12.07
CA CYS A 23 5.07 1.83 10.94
C CYS A 23 3.70 2.25 10.40
N ILE A 24 3.62 2.57 9.11
CA ILE A 24 2.38 2.94 8.44
C ILE A 24 2.09 1.88 7.37
N ASN A 25 0.96 1.21 7.49
CA ASN A 25 0.46 0.24 6.52
C ASN A 25 -0.55 0.92 5.59
N ILE A 26 -0.23 0.98 4.30
CA ILE A 26 -1.07 1.60 3.28
C ILE A 26 -1.50 0.49 2.30
N PRO A 27 -2.72 -0.06 2.45
CA PRO A 27 -3.21 -1.06 1.52
C PRO A 27 -3.46 -0.43 0.15
N LYS A 28 -3.31 -1.25 -0.89
CA LYS A 28 -3.74 -0.89 -2.24
C LYS A 28 -5.22 -1.20 -2.42
N ARG A 29 -5.94 -0.36 -3.17
CA ARG A 29 -7.32 -0.59 -3.59
C ARG A 29 -7.44 -1.93 -4.30
N GLU A 30 -8.57 -2.61 -4.10
CA GLU A 30 -8.82 -3.95 -4.62
C GLU A 30 -8.70 -4.01 -6.17
N GLU A 31 -9.10 -2.93 -6.85
CA GLU A 31 -8.94 -2.75 -8.31
C GLU A 31 -7.47 -2.81 -8.77
N ALA A 32 -6.53 -2.33 -7.95
CA ALA A 32 -5.10 -2.36 -8.27
C ALA A 32 -4.46 -3.74 -8.04
N LYS A 33 -5.03 -4.58 -7.15
CA LYS A 33 -4.60 -5.98 -6.96
C LYS A 33 -4.97 -6.84 -8.16
N MET A 34 -6.06 -6.53 -8.87
CA MET A 34 -6.50 -7.29 -10.04
C MET A 34 -5.61 -7.04 -11.27
N GLN A 35 -4.90 -5.90 -11.33
CA GLN A 35 -4.05 -5.53 -12.47
C GLN A 35 -2.59 -6.00 -12.37
N SER A 36 -2.17 -6.65 -11.28
CA SER A 36 -0.82 -7.22 -11.19
C SER A 36 -0.70 -8.46 -12.09
N ARG A 37 -0.52 -8.24 -13.39
CA ARG A 37 -0.12 -9.28 -14.33
C ARG A 37 1.33 -9.64 -14.03
N GLN A 38 1.57 -10.84 -13.51
CA GLN A 38 2.92 -11.40 -13.46
C GLN A 38 3.35 -11.70 -14.90
N ILE A 39 4.34 -10.97 -15.40
CA ILE A 39 4.97 -11.28 -16.68
C ILE A 39 6.13 -12.23 -16.36
N GLU A 40 5.96 -13.50 -16.70
CA GLU A 40 7.03 -14.50 -16.64
C GLU A 40 8.01 -14.24 -17.79
N ILE A 41 9.28 -13.96 -17.48
CA ILE A 41 10.33 -13.80 -18.50
C ILE A 41 10.84 -15.21 -18.82
N LYS A 42 10.75 -15.62 -20.10
CA LYS A 42 11.27 -16.90 -20.62
C LYS A 42 12.74 -16.78 -21.02
#